data_AF-A0AAQ0KD04-F1
#
_entry.id   AF-A0AAQ0KD04-F1
#
_cell.length_a   1.000
_cell.length_b   1.000
_cell.length_c   1.000
_cell.angle_alpha   90.00
_cell.angle_beta   90.00
_cell.angle_gamma   90.00
#
_symmetry.space_group_name_H-M   'P 1'
#
loop_
_entity.id
_entity.type
_entity.pdbx_description
1 polymer ?
#
loop_
_entity_poly.entity_id
_entity_poly.type
_entity_poly.pdbx_seq_one_letter_code
_entity_poly.pdbx_strand_id
1 'polypeptide(L)'
;MPKMKEVKENLLNNAKSSIQLGIEDFDLAENDKNRKISSIRNSVAGLLLLYKYKLLLESQFEEDKFKYIRKKNYNGNIQELPRQTATVKEIKDNFNSLDLNLPNISFLDEIIDTRNQIEHFYQVNEVDILQLLVKIYYLIESFYDKYLVELHGRFEEFITIPVYQKILNNKQIYTDKLEHCRNSFDNIIFPSDEVKEVLLDNQKCPSCKSNLIECKGQDDEHIELICKYCLNDNLDVYDVLELTHRDILDGGDYRYSCPECYDMNVINGVCFSCGYELEADRDYEREAYIEYLMSKND
;
A
#
# COMPACT_ATOMS: atom_id res chain seq x y z
N MET A 1 -39.12 -5.51 -3.50
CA MET A 1 -37.68 -5.49 -3.79
C MET A 1 -37.29 -4.06 -4.12
N PRO A 2 -36.19 -3.51 -3.56
CA PRO A 2 -35.75 -2.15 -3.91
C PRO A 2 -35.47 -2.07 -5.42
N LYS A 3 -35.80 -0.93 -6.03
CA LYS A 3 -35.55 -0.72 -7.47
C LYS A 3 -34.04 -0.64 -7.68
N MET A 4 -33.50 -1.16 -8.79
CA MET A 4 -32.05 -1.13 -9.06
C MET A 4 -31.45 0.28 -8.94
N LYS A 5 -32.20 1.30 -9.37
CA LYS A 5 -31.83 2.71 -9.20
C LYS A 5 -31.57 3.08 -7.73
N GLU A 6 -32.45 2.66 -6.83
CA GLU A 6 -32.36 2.92 -5.39
C GLU A 6 -31.15 2.20 -4.78
N VAL A 7 -30.87 0.96 -5.20
CA VAL A 7 -29.68 0.21 -4.73
C VAL A 7 -28.39 0.92 -5.16
N LYS A 8 -28.31 1.37 -6.42
CA LYS A 8 -27.17 2.13 -6.95
C LYS A 8 -26.97 3.43 -6.18
N GLU A 9 -28.04 4.19 -5.94
CA GLU A 9 -28.02 5.45 -5.21
C GLU A 9 -27.60 5.25 -3.75
N ASN A 10 -28.16 4.26 -3.06
CA ASN A 10 -27.79 3.94 -1.68
C ASN A 10 -26.32 3.51 -1.57
N LEU A 11 -25.83 2.71 -2.51
CA LEU A 11 -24.43 2.24 -2.50
C LEU A 11 -23.46 3.42 -2.69
N LEU A 12 -23.76 4.31 -3.63
CA LEU A 12 -22.95 5.50 -3.90
C LEU A 12 -22.99 6.49 -2.72
N ASN A 13 -24.17 6.73 -2.14
CA ASN A 13 -24.31 7.60 -0.96
C ASN A 13 -23.58 7.02 0.25
N ASN A 14 -23.63 5.70 0.46
CA ASN A 14 -22.86 5.06 1.52
C ASN A 14 -21.36 5.21 1.29
N ALA A 15 -20.89 5.06 0.05
CA ALA A 15 -19.48 5.29 -0.29
C ALA A 15 -19.07 6.73 0.05
N LYS A 16 -19.86 7.72 -0.37
CA LYS A 16 -19.65 9.14 -0.06
C LYS A 16 -19.58 9.39 1.44
N SER A 17 -20.59 8.95 2.19
CA SER A 17 -20.66 9.14 3.64
C SER A 17 -19.48 8.48 4.35
N SER A 18 -19.09 7.26 3.96
CA SER A 18 -17.92 6.58 4.51
C SER A 18 -16.62 7.34 4.24
N ILE A 19 -16.44 7.91 3.05
CA ILE A 19 -15.26 8.73 2.74
C ILE A 19 -15.21 9.99 3.61
N GLN A 20 -16.34 10.70 3.72
CA GLN A 20 -16.44 11.93 4.52
C GLN A 20 -16.19 11.66 6.01
N LEU A 21 -16.85 10.64 6.57
CA LEU A 21 -16.65 10.23 7.96
C LEU A 21 -15.21 9.77 8.21
N GLY A 22 -14.56 9.13 7.23
CA GLY A 22 -13.16 8.75 7.32
C GLY A 22 -12.22 9.93 7.58
N ILE A 23 -12.42 11.04 6.86
CA ILE A 23 -11.67 12.29 7.08
C ILE A 23 -12.05 12.96 8.40
N GLU A 24 -13.35 13.08 8.67
CA GLU A 24 -13.82 13.77 9.87
C GLU A 24 -13.36 13.08 11.14
N ASP A 25 -13.39 11.73 11.16
CA ASP A 25 -12.87 10.96 12.28
C ASP A 25 -11.36 11.18 12.46
N PHE A 26 -10.58 11.25 11.37
CA PHE A 26 -9.13 11.50 11.46
C PHE A 26 -8.82 12.85 12.10
N ASP A 27 -9.50 13.91 11.67
CA ASP A 27 -9.28 15.26 12.20
C ASP A 27 -9.60 15.35 13.70
N LEU A 28 -10.56 14.55 14.17
CA LEU A 28 -10.95 14.48 15.58
C LEU A 28 -10.11 13.48 16.39
N ALA A 29 -9.16 12.79 15.77
CA ALA A 29 -8.48 11.63 16.34
C ALA A 29 -7.19 11.93 17.11
N GLU A 30 -6.83 13.21 17.33
CA GLU A 30 -5.52 13.64 17.88
C GLU A 30 -5.04 12.75 19.03
N ASN A 31 -5.92 12.51 20.02
CA ASN A 31 -5.67 11.62 21.17
C ASN A 31 -6.68 10.46 21.28
N ASP A 32 -7.48 10.20 20.25
CA ASP A 32 -8.52 9.16 20.26
C ASP A 32 -8.20 8.02 19.29
N LYS A 33 -7.66 6.92 19.84
CA LYS A 33 -7.34 5.72 19.07
C LYS A 33 -8.54 5.09 18.39
N ASN A 34 -9.74 5.18 18.99
CA ASN A 34 -10.95 4.63 18.39
C ASN A 34 -11.34 5.43 17.15
N ARG A 35 -11.15 6.75 17.18
CA ARG A 35 -11.34 7.62 16.01
C ARG A 35 -10.30 7.35 14.93
N LYS A 36 -9.04 7.07 15.28
CA LYS A 36 -8.02 6.61 14.30
C LYS A 36 -8.45 5.31 13.59
N ILE A 37 -8.92 4.31 14.35
CA ILE A 37 -9.46 3.06 13.77
C ILE A 37 -10.68 3.34 12.90
N SER A 38 -11.62 4.13 13.41
CA SER A 38 -12.87 4.48 12.73
C SER A 38 -12.59 5.15 11.39
N SER A 39 -11.63 6.09 11.37
CA SER A 39 -11.16 6.76 10.17
C SER A 39 -10.74 5.76 9.10
N ILE A 40 -9.81 4.85 9.42
CA ILE A 40 -9.32 3.83 8.46
C ILE A 40 -10.47 2.94 7.98
N ARG A 41 -11.31 2.46 8.90
CA ARG A 41 -12.46 1.60 8.55
C ARG A 41 -13.40 2.29 7.57
N ASN A 42 -13.72 3.55 7.83
CA ASN A 42 -14.62 4.34 7.01
C ASN A 42 -13.98 4.66 5.65
N SER A 43 -12.71 5.05 5.59
CA SER A 43 -12.02 5.33 4.33
C SER A 43 -11.88 4.06 3.46
N VAL A 44 -11.50 2.92 4.04
CA VAL A 44 -11.43 1.62 3.33
C VAL A 44 -12.82 1.16 2.87
N ALA A 45 -13.84 1.29 3.71
CA ALA A 45 -15.22 0.98 3.32
C ALA A 45 -15.66 1.85 2.13
N GLY A 46 -15.38 3.15 2.16
CA GLY A 46 -15.65 4.08 1.06
C GLY A 46 -15.04 3.62 -0.26
N LEU A 47 -13.74 3.29 -0.25
CA LEU A 47 -13.02 2.76 -1.41
C LEU A 47 -13.68 1.49 -1.98
N LEU A 48 -13.94 0.49 -1.12
CA LEU A 48 -14.52 -0.78 -1.55
C LEU A 48 -15.97 -0.63 -2.03
N LEU A 49 -16.73 0.33 -1.49
CA LEU A 49 -18.08 0.63 -1.95
C LEU A 49 -18.08 1.27 -3.33
N LEU A 50 -17.12 2.15 -3.64
CA LEU A 50 -16.95 2.69 -5.00
C LEU A 50 -16.61 1.59 -6.02
N TYR A 51 -15.73 0.65 -5.65
CA TYR A 51 -15.40 -0.49 -6.50
C TYR A 51 -16.63 -1.35 -6.78
N LYS A 52 -17.41 -1.67 -5.74
CA LYS A 52 -18.66 -2.41 -5.88
C LYS A 52 -19.70 -1.63 -6.70
N TYR A 53 -19.76 -0.32 -6.55
CA TYR A 53 -20.64 0.53 -7.33
C TYR A 53 -20.32 0.44 -8.82
N LYS A 54 -19.05 0.53 -9.21
CA LYS A 54 -18.65 0.34 -10.61
C LYS A 54 -19.00 -1.06 -11.12
N LEU A 55 -18.71 -2.11 -10.35
CA LEU A 55 -19.10 -3.48 -10.72
C LEU A 55 -20.62 -3.64 -10.89
N LEU A 56 -21.43 -2.91 -10.11
CA LEU A 56 -22.88 -2.88 -10.24
C LEU A 56 -23.35 -2.12 -11.50
N LEU A 57 -22.56 -1.15 -11.99
CA LEU A 57 -22.82 -0.48 -13.26
C LEU A 57 -22.57 -1.42 -14.46
N GLU A 58 -21.60 -2.33 -14.34
CA GLU A 58 -21.28 -3.34 -15.38
C GLU A 58 -22.28 -4.51 -15.45
N SER A 59 -23.19 -4.62 -14.49
CA SER A 59 -24.27 -5.60 -14.55
C SER A 59 -25.28 -5.21 -15.63
N GLN A 60 -25.18 -5.81 -16.81
CA GLN A 60 -26.02 -5.50 -17.98
C GLN A 60 -27.39 -6.19 -17.99
N PHE A 61 -27.56 -7.30 -17.27
CA PHE A 61 -28.77 -8.12 -17.31
C PHE A 61 -29.60 -7.97 -16.03
N GLU A 62 -30.88 -7.65 -16.18
CA GLU A 62 -31.80 -7.50 -15.04
C GLU A 62 -32.03 -8.84 -14.31
N GLU A 63 -31.85 -9.96 -15.00
CA GLU A 63 -31.96 -11.33 -14.47
C GLU A 63 -30.88 -11.67 -13.44
N ASP A 64 -29.67 -11.11 -13.58
CA ASP A 64 -28.59 -11.24 -12.59
C ASP A 64 -27.86 -9.91 -12.37
N LYS A 65 -28.65 -8.94 -11.92
CA LYS A 65 -28.20 -7.57 -11.70
C LYS A 65 -27.14 -7.40 -10.61
N PHE A 66 -26.91 -8.43 -9.79
CA PHE A 66 -25.91 -8.41 -8.70
C PHE A 66 -24.71 -9.32 -8.96
N LYS A 67 -24.57 -9.88 -10.16
CA LYS A 67 -23.53 -10.84 -10.56
C LYS A 67 -22.14 -10.52 -10.00
N TYR A 68 -21.66 -9.30 -10.22
CA TYR A 68 -20.28 -8.91 -9.87
C TYR A 68 -20.09 -8.42 -8.44
N ILE A 69 -21.18 -8.18 -7.70
CA ILE A 69 -21.10 -7.73 -6.31
C ILE A 69 -21.53 -8.81 -5.31
N ARG A 70 -22.04 -9.95 -5.80
CA ARG A 70 -22.38 -11.13 -5.01
C ARG A 70 -21.12 -11.96 -4.75
N LYS A 71 -21.04 -12.54 -3.56
CA LYS A 71 -20.01 -13.55 -3.24
C LYS A 71 -20.16 -14.79 -4.13
N LYS A 72 -19.07 -15.36 -4.66
CA LYS A 72 -19.09 -16.45 -5.66
C LYS A 72 -19.86 -17.70 -5.20
N ASN A 73 -19.84 -18.01 -3.90
CA ASN A 73 -20.50 -19.18 -3.30
C ASN A 73 -21.83 -18.84 -2.59
N TYR A 74 -22.56 -17.84 -3.09
CA TYR A 74 -23.84 -17.44 -2.49
C TYR A 74 -24.97 -18.38 -2.94
N ASN A 75 -25.61 -19.05 -1.98
CA ASN A 75 -26.68 -20.03 -2.22
C ASN A 75 -28.11 -19.43 -2.17
N GLY A 76 -28.24 -18.10 -2.08
CA GLY A 76 -29.56 -17.44 -2.03
C GLY A 76 -30.10 -17.08 -3.41
N ASN A 77 -31.27 -16.44 -3.43
CA ASN A 77 -31.92 -16.02 -4.67
C ASN A 77 -31.07 -14.97 -5.41
N ILE A 78 -30.74 -15.26 -6.67
CA ILE A 78 -29.92 -14.42 -7.56
C ILE A 78 -30.59 -13.05 -7.79
N GLN A 79 -31.92 -12.97 -7.82
CA GLN A 79 -32.59 -11.70 -8.07
C GLN A 79 -32.66 -10.78 -6.83
N GLU A 80 -32.43 -11.33 -5.63
CA GLU A 80 -32.47 -10.59 -4.38
C GLU A 80 -31.16 -9.85 -4.08
N LEU A 81 -31.27 -8.77 -3.30
CA LEU A 81 -30.10 -8.05 -2.82
C LEU A 81 -29.22 -9.02 -2.01
N PRO A 82 -27.94 -9.19 -2.39
CA PRO A 82 -27.10 -10.20 -1.76
C PRO A 82 -26.82 -9.83 -0.30
N ARG A 83 -27.03 -10.79 0.61
CA ARG A 83 -26.68 -10.63 2.03
C ARG A 83 -25.17 -10.66 2.27
N GLN A 84 -24.42 -11.30 1.37
CA GLN A 84 -22.96 -11.33 1.37
C GLN A 84 -22.45 -10.78 0.04
N THR A 85 -21.61 -9.75 0.13
CA THR A 85 -21.05 -9.09 -1.05
C THR A 85 -19.64 -9.59 -1.34
N ALA A 86 -19.15 -9.28 -2.54
CA ALA A 86 -17.82 -9.62 -2.99
C ALA A 86 -16.75 -9.14 -2.00
N THR A 87 -15.82 -10.04 -1.70
CA THR A 87 -14.57 -9.80 -0.96
C THR A 87 -13.58 -9.00 -1.83
N VAL A 88 -12.50 -8.49 -1.23
CA VAL A 88 -11.44 -7.77 -1.99
C VAL A 88 -10.88 -8.64 -3.12
N LYS A 89 -10.61 -9.92 -2.84
CA LYS A 89 -10.15 -10.87 -3.85
C LYS A 89 -11.17 -11.01 -5.00
N GLU A 90 -12.45 -11.20 -4.67
CA GLU A 90 -13.50 -11.31 -5.68
C GLU A 90 -13.69 -10.00 -6.47
N ILE A 91 -13.49 -8.83 -5.85
CA ILE A 91 -13.49 -7.54 -6.55
C ILE A 91 -12.36 -7.52 -7.58
N LYS A 92 -11.12 -7.85 -7.20
CA LYS A 92 -9.99 -7.90 -8.13
C LYS A 92 -10.24 -8.87 -9.29
N ASP A 93 -10.71 -10.08 -8.97
CA ASP A 93 -11.06 -11.08 -9.98
C ASP A 93 -12.12 -10.55 -10.96
N ASN A 94 -13.16 -9.88 -10.44
CA ASN A 94 -14.24 -9.36 -11.27
C ASN A 94 -13.78 -8.19 -12.14
N PHE A 95 -12.96 -7.28 -11.62
CA PHE A 95 -12.33 -6.20 -12.40
C PHE A 95 -11.48 -6.78 -13.54
N ASN A 96 -10.61 -7.74 -13.25
CA ASN A 96 -9.80 -8.41 -14.27
C ASN A 96 -10.67 -9.12 -15.32
N SER A 97 -11.74 -9.80 -14.91
CA SER A 97 -12.65 -10.48 -15.83
C SER A 97 -13.43 -9.54 -16.77
N LEU A 98 -13.54 -8.27 -16.37
CA LEU A 98 -14.23 -7.21 -17.10
C LEU A 98 -13.25 -6.30 -17.87
N ASP A 99 -11.96 -6.64 -17.89
CA ASP A 99 -10.89 -5.82 -18.48
C ASP A 99 -10.85 -4.38 -17.89
N LEU A 100 -11.19 -4.26 -16.60
CA LEU A 100 -11.14 -3.01 -15.85
C LEU A 100 -9.91 -3.00 -14.95
N ASN A 101 -9.13 -1.92 -14.99
CA ASN A 101 -7.93 -1.80 -14.16
C ASN A 101 -8.22 -1.06 -12.86
N LEU A 102 -7.81 -1.64 -11.73
CA LEU A 102 -7.76 -0.95 -10.45
C LEU A 102 -6.49 -0.08 -10.36
N PRO A 103 -6.55 1.14 -9.79
CA PRO A 103 -5.36 1.92 -9.50
C PRO A 103 -4.47 1.16 -8.49
N ASN A 104 -3.16 1.14 -8.76
CA ASN A 104 -2.09 0.63 -7.89
C ASN A 104 -2.50 -0.52 -6.94
N ILE A 105 -2.47 -1.75 -7.46
CA ILE A 105 -2.89 -2.97 -6.73
C ILE A 105 -2.04 -3.18 -5.47
N SER A 106 -0.75 -2.84 -5.51
CA SER A 106 0.16 -2.96 -4.36
C SER A 106 -0.31 -2.10 -3.19
N PHE A 107 -0.69 -0.83 -3.44
CA PHE A 107 -1.25 0.04 -2.40
C PHE A 107 -2.55 -0.53 -1.83
N LEU A 108 -3.41 -1.08 -2.68
CA LEU A 108 -4.65 -1.69 -2.23
C LEU A 108 -4.39 -2.88 -1.28
N ASP A 109 -3.43 -3.74 -1.61
CA ASP A 109 -3.06 -4.87 -0.74
C ASP A 109 -2.50 -4.39 0.59
N GLU A 110 -1.53 -3.48 0.56
CA GLU A 110 -0.96 -2.88 1.77
C GLU A 110 -2.03 -2.26 2.68
N ILE A 111 -2.98 -1.53 2.10
CA ILE A 111 -4.08 -0.90 2.84
C ILE A 111 -4.98 -1.95 3.50
N ILE A 112 -5.35 -2.99 2.77
CA ILE A 112 -6.24 -4.03 3.28
C ILE A 112 -5.56 -4.83 4.37
N ASP A 113 -4.30 -5.19 4.19
CA ASP A 113 -3.52 -5.94 5.17
C ASP A 113 -3.28 -5.13 6.44
N THR A 114 -2.89 -3.86 6.30
CA THR A 114 -2.72 -2.93 7.44
C THR A 114 -4.03 -2.76 8.20
N ARG A 115 -5.17 -2.60 7.50
CA ARG A 115 -6.48 -2.52 8.14
C ARG A 115 -6.81 -3.81 8.89
N ASN A 116 -6.57 -4.97 8.29
CA ASN A 116 -6.83 -6.27 8.94
C ASN A 116 -5.97 -6.43 10.20
N GLN A 117 -4.68 -6.07 10.15
CA GLN A 117 -3.79 -6.10 11.31
C GLN A 117 -4.28 -5.18 12.43
N ILE A 118 -4.68 -3.96 12.11
CA ILE A 118 -5.26 -3.01 13.07
C ILE A 118 -6.50 -3.60 13.74
N GLU A 119 -7.38 -4.27 12.98
CA GLU A 119 -8.61 -4.86 13.51
C GLU A 119 -8.40 -6.11 14.35
N HIS A 120 -7.38 -6.92 14.03
CA HIS A 120 -7.10 -8.16 14.73
C HIS A 120 -6.22 -7.98 15.96
N PHE A 121 -5.26 -7.06 15.91
CA PHE A 121 -4.21 -6.93 16.94
C PHE A 121 -4.21 -5.57 17.66
N TYR A 122 -5.08 -4.63 17.28
CA TYR A 122 -5.23 -3.31 17.94
C TYR A 122 -3.94 -2.49 18.08
N GLN A 123 -2.97 -2.67 17.18
CA GLN A 123 -1.68 -1.96 17.15
C GLN A 123 -1.74 -0.59 16.44
N VAL A 124 -2.83 0.15 16.62
CA VAL A 124 -3.07 1.43 15.89
C VAL A 124 -2.00 2.49 16.18
N ASN A 125 -1.43 2.44 17.38
CA ASN A 125 -0.35 3.34 17.78
C ASN A 125 0.98 3.07 17.07
N GLU A 126 1.07 1.92 16.40
CA GLU A 126 2.23 1.41 15.68
C GLU A 126 1.98 1.48 14.17
N VAL A 127 1.08 2.35 13.70
CA VAL A 127 0.84 2.56 12.27
C VAL A 127 0.75 4.04 11.97
N ASP A 128 1.48 4.49 10.96
CA ASP A 128 1.33 5.83 10.39
C ASP A 128 -0.03 5.98 9.67
N ILE A 129 -1.04 6.35 10.45
CA ILE A 129 -2.41 6.55 9.96
C ILE A 129 -2.48 7.60 8.86
N LEU A 130 -1.66 8.66 8.94
CA LEU A 130 -1.67 9.73 7.95
C LEU A 130 -1.17 9.21 6.60
N GLN A 131 -0.05 8.48 6.59
CA GLN A 131 0.46 7.82 5.39
C GLN A 131 -0.60 6.91 4.77
N LEU A 132 -1.24 6.07 5.59
CA LEU A 132 -2.25 5.13 5.11
C LEU A 132 -3.45 5.85 4.48
N LEU A 133 -3.92 6.92 5.13
CA LEU A 133 -5.02 7.74 4.63
C LEU A 133 -4.68 8.40 3.30
N VAL A 134 -3.48 8.98 3.15
CA VAL A 134 -3.04 9.58 1.89
C VAL A 134 -3.04 8.54 0.75
N LYS A 135 -2.57 7.32 1.00
CA LYS A 135 -2.65 6.21 0.03
C LYS A 135 -4.10 5.84 -0.30
N ILE A 136 -4.97 5.74 0.69
CA ILE A 136 -6.40 5.44 0.47
C ILE A 136 -7.06 6.52 -0.40
N TYR A 137 -6.84 7.80 -0.09
CA TYR A 137 -7.44 8.89 -0.87
C TYR A 137 -6.88 8.97 -2.29
N TYR A 138 -5.59 8.68 -2.48
CA TYR A 138 -5.02 8.54 -3.81
C TYR A 138 -5.75 7.46 -4.63
N LEU A 139 -6.02 6.28 -4.04
CA LEU A 139 -6.77 5.22 -4.73
C LEU A 139 -8.23 5.62 -5.00
N ILE A 140 -8.88 6.28 -4.05
CA ILE A 140 -10.26 6.77 -4.20
C ILE A 140 -10.36 7.77 -5.35
N GLU A 141 -9.53 8.82 -5.32
CA GLU A 141 -9.51 9.89 -6.30
C GLU A 141 -9.16 9.35 -7.69
N SER A 142 -8.08 8.58 -7.80
CA SER A 142 -7.65 7.96 -9.07
C SER A 142 -8.73 7.04 -9.67
N PHE A 143 -9.43 6.29 -8.82
CA PHE A 143 -10.52 5.44 -9.26
C PHE A 143 -11.75 6.24 -9.70
N TYR A 144 -12.11 7.25 -8.90
CA TYR A 144 -13.27 8.09 -9.15
C TYR A 144 -13.11 8.87 -10.46
N ASP A 145 -11.94 9.49 -10.67
CA ASP A 145 -11.63 10.22 -11.89
C ASP A 145 -11.63 9.32 -13.12
N LYS A 146 -11.18 8.08 -12.97
CA LYS A 146 -11.16 7.12 -14.08
C LYS A 146 -12.53 6.61 -14.49
N TYR A 147 -13.44 6.37 -13.54
CA TYR A 147 -14.67 5.61 -13.82
C TYR A 147 -15.98 6.33 -13.53
N LEU A 148 -15.96 7.39 -12.72
CA LEU A 148 -17.16 7.96 -12.13
C LEU A 148 -17.35 9.46 -12.44
N VAL A 149 -16.29 10.18 -12.83
CA VAL A 149 -16.34 11.63 -13.08
C VAL A 149 -17.38 12.02 -14.14
N GLU A 150 -17.50 11.25 -15.22
CA GLU A 150 -18.47 11.53 -16.29
C GLU A 150 -19.92 11.34 -15.84
N LEU A 151 -20.15 10.51 -14.82
CA LEU A 151 -21.48 10.18 -14.33
C LEU A 151 -21.93 11.09 -13.18
N HIS A 152 -20.97 11.53 -12.35
CA HIS A 152 -21.25 12.16 -11.06
C HIS A 152 -20.58 13.53 -10.85
N GLY A 153 -19.87 14.03 -11.86
CA GLY A 153 -19.11 15.28 -11.75
C GLY A 153 -17.80 15.08 -11.01
N ARG A 154 -17.11 16.19 -10.70
CA ARG A 154 -15.75 16.18 -10.14
C ARG A 154 -15.71 15.63 -8.71
N PHE A 155 -14.59 15.02 -8.31
CA PHE A 155 -14.46 14.38 -7.01
C PHE A 155 -14.68 15.36 -5.85
N GLU A 156 -14.15 16.58 -5.91
CA GLU A 156 -14.31 17.57 -4.83
C GLU A 156 -15.76 18.03 -4.64
N GLU A 157 -16.58 17.97 -5.68
CA GLU A 157 -18.01 18.27 -5.60
C GLU A 157 -18.75 17.07 -5.02
N PHE A 158 -18.36 15.86 -5.44
CA PHE A 158 -18.91 14.61 -4.95
C PHE A 158 -18.75 14.46 -3.43
N ILE A 159 -17.55 14.66 -2.87
CA ILE A 159 -17.32 14.57 -1.41
C ILE A 159 -17.50 15.88 -0.64
N THR A 160 -17.79 16.98 -1.34
CA THR A 160 -17.84 18.38 -0.87
C THR A 160 -16.48 19.06 -0.70
N ILE A 161 -16.43 20.33 -1.08
CA ILE A 161 -15.22 21.18 -1.08
C ILE A 161 -14.54 21.21 0.30
N PRO A 162 -15.24 21.38 1.44
CA PRO A 162 -14.58 21.43 2.75
C PRO A 162 -13.88 20.13 3.12
N VAL A 163 -14.46 18.97 2.79
CA VAL A 163 -13.84 17.66 3.05
C VAL A 163 -12.64 17.47 2.12
N TYR A 164 -12.77 17.86 0.85
CA TYR A 164 -11.68 17.77 -0.11
C TYR A 164 -10.48 18.63 0.28
N GLN A 165 -10.70 19.84 0.80
CA GLN A 165 -9.62 20.70 1.32
C GLN A 165 -8.82 20.04 2.45
N LYS A 166 -9.49 19.28 3.33
CA LYS A 166 -8.84 18.51 4.39
C LYS A 166 -7.98 17.37 3.83
N ILE A 167 -8.47 16.66 2.79
CA ILE A 167 -7.67 15.65 2.08
C ILE A 167 -6.40 16.27 1.51
N LEU A 168 -6.51 17.41 0.83
CA LEU A 168 -5.37 18.12 0.26
C LEU A 168 -4.37 18.55 1.33
N ASN A 169 -4.84 19.09 2.45
CA ASN A 169 -3.98 19.47 3.56
C ASN A 169 -3.22 18.28 4.15
N ASN A 170 -3.91 17.16 4.37
CA ASN A 170 -3.29 15.92 4.87
C ASN A 170 -2.24 15.37 3.89
N LYS A 171 -2.54 15.40 2.58
CA LYS A 171 -1.60 15.03 1.52
C LYS A 171 -0.37 15.93 1.52
N GLN A 172 -0.55 17.25 1.64
CA GLN A 172 0.55 18.21 1.69
C GLN A 172 1.44 17.97 2.90
N ILE A 173 0.87 17.91 4.11
CA ILE A 173 1.61 17.66 5.35
C ILE A 173 2.46 16.39 5.26
N TYR A 174 1.89 15.31 4.73
CA TYR A 174 2.61 14.06 4.56
C TYR A 174 3.72 14.16 3.51
N THR A 175 3.42 14.77 2.35
CA THR A 175 4.38 14.91 1.25
C THR A 175 5.57 15.77 1.65
N ASP A 176 5.34 16.90 2.35
CA ASP A 176 6.40 17.78 2.86
C ASP A 176 7.32 17.03 3.84
N LYS A 177 6.74 16.24 4.74
CA LYS A 177 7.52 15.41 5.67
C LYS A 177 8.32 14.34 4.94
N LEU A 178 7.73 13.68 3.96
CA LEU A 178 8.39 12.63 3.18
C LEU A 178 9.52 13.21 2.34
N GLU A 179 9.32 14.36 1.71
CA GLU A 179 10.34 15.07 0.95
C GLU A 179 11.50 15.48 1.87
N HIS A 180 11.21 16.08 3.03
CA HIS A 180 12.24 16.39 4.03
C HIS A 180 13.05 15.15 4.44
N CYS A 181 12.38 14.02 4.69
CA CYS A 181 13.02 12.76 5.01
C CYS A 181 13.91 12.26 3.85
N ARG A 182 13.41 12.28 2.61
CA ARG A 182 14.20 11.87 1.44
C ARG A 182 15.43 12.74 1.20
N ASN A 183 15.26 14.06 1.28
CA ASN A 183 16.36 15.02 1.10
C ASN A 183 17.45 14.88 2.18
N SER A 184 17.14 14.29 3.34
CA SER A 184 18.15 14.03 4.37
C SER A 184 19.23 13.02 3.93
N PHE A 185 18.96 12.22 2.90
CA PHE A 185 19.92 11.28 2.32
C PHE A 185 20.82 11.89 1.24
N ASP A 186 20.58 13.14 0.81
CA ASP A 186 21.31 13.74 -0.33
C ASP A 186 22.79 14.00 -0.06
N ASN A 187 23.18 14.14 1.21
CA ASN A 187 24.56 14.38 1.59
C ASN A 187 25.30 13.10 2.02
N ILE A 188 24.64 11.94 1.93
CA ILE A 188 25.24 10.65 2.28
C ILE A 188 25.90 10.07 1.04
N ILE A 189 27.14 9.64 1.18
CA ILE A 189 27.86 8.94 0.11
C ILE A 189 27.41 7.47 0.14
N PHE A 190 26.67 7.06 -0.89
CA PHE A 190 26.29 5.67 -1.13
C PHE A 190 27.25 5.02 -2.14
N PRO A 191 27.36 3.67 -2.16
CA PRO A 191 28.16 2.95 -3.16
C PRO A 191 27.70 3.19 -4.60
N SER A 192 26.40 3.40 -4.81
CA SER A 192 25.81 3.86 -6.07
C SER A 192 24.49 4.59 -5.83
N ASP A 193 23.99 5.29 -6.85
CA ASP A 193 22.66 5.94 -6.80
C ASP A 193 21.55 4.89 -6.66
N GLU A 194 21.72 3.71 -7.24
CA GLU A 194 20.76 2.61 -7.18
C GLU A 194 20.62 2.05 -5.77
N VAL A 195 21.69 1.97 -4.98
CA VAL A 195 21.61 1.60 -3.56
C VAL A 195 20.75 2.60 -2.79
N LYS A 196 20.95 3.90 -3.03
CA LYS A 196 20.15 4.97 -2.43
C LYS A 196 18.68 4.83 -2.81
N GLU A 197 18.36 4.66 -4.09
CA GLU A 197 16.97 4.54 -4.55
C GLU A 197 16.29 3.28 -3.99
N VAL A 198 16.97 2.12 -3.98
CA VAL A 198 16.42 0.90 -3.36
C VAL A 198 16.11 1.13 -1.88
N LEU A 199 17.00 1.80 -1.13
CA LEU A 199 16.75 2.13 0.26
C LEU A 199 15.53 3.06 0.41
N LEU A 200 15.48 4.16 -0.34
CA LEU A 200 14.42 5.16 -0.25
C LEU A 200 13.04 4.63 -0.63
N ASP A 201 12.96 3.68 -1.55
CA ASP A 201 11.72 3.07 -2.02
C ASP A 201 11.20 1.96 -1.11
N ASN A 202 12.08 1.29 -0.37
CA ASN A 202 11.73 0.12 0.43
C ASN A 202 11.72 0.36 1.94
N GLN A 203 12.33 1.45 2.42
CA GLN A 203 12.42 1.74 3.86
C GLN A 203 11.06 1.89 4.54
N LYS A 204 10.91 1.19 5.66
CA LYS A 204 9.77 1.23 6.56
C LYS A 204 10.26 1.08 7.98
N CYS A 205 9.79 1.93 8.88
CA CYS A 205 10.07 1.77 10.29
C CYS A 205 9.51 0.42 10.77
N PRO A 206 10.32 -0.47 11.37
CA PRO A 206 9.84 -1.77 11.85
C PRO A 206 8.79 -1.61 12.95
N SER A 207 8.84 -0.51 13.71
CA SER A 207 7.95 -0.22 14.83
C SER A 207 6.61 0.40 14.42
N CYS A 208 6.57 1.24 13.38
CA CYS A 208 5.36 1.97 13.01
C CYS A 208 4.92 1.88 11.54
N LYS A 209 5.69 1.14 10.73
CA LYS A 209 5.55 0.98 9.27
C LYS A 209 5.61 2.28 8.46
N SER A 210 5.89 3.41 9.10
CA SER A 210 6.09 4.70 8.42
C SER A 210 7.33 4.65 7.55
N ASN A 211 7.25 5.21 6.35
CA ASN A 211 8.41 5.46 5.50
C ASN A 211 9.05 6.85 5.75
N LEU A 212 8.60 7.57 6.78
CA LEU A 212 9.18 8.84 7.19
C LEU A 212 10.47 8.61 7.98
N ILE A 213 11.51 8.13 7.30
CA ILE A 213 12.83 7.88 7.87
C ILE A 213 13.76 9.05 7.49
N GLU A 214 14.25 9.75 8.50
CA GLU A 214 15.27 10.78 8.35
C GLU A 214 16.64 10.16 8.62
N CYS A 215 17.60 10.49 7.76
CA CYS A 215 18.99 10.12 7.88
C CYS A 215 19.81 11.27 8.45
N LYS A 216 20.76 10.93 9.32
CA LYS A 216 21.86 11.80 9.73
C LYS A 216 23.16 11.03 9.59
N GLY A 217 24.21 11.69 9.14
CA GLY A 217 25.49 11.00 8.92
C GLY A 217 26.34 11.74 7.91
N GLN A 218 27.52 11.19 7.63
CA GLN A 218 28.44 11.68 6.59
C GLN A 218 28.64 10.66 5.46
N ASP A 219 28.52 9.37 5.77
CA ASP A 219 28.64 8.23 4.86
C ASP A 219 27.66 7.11 5.29
N ASP A 220 27.50 6.09 4.43
CA ASP A 220 26.59 4.95 4.60
C ASP A 220 26.93 4.05 5.80
N GLU A 221 28.22 3.90 6.14
CA GLU A 221 28.69 3.13 7.30
C GLU A 221 28.33 3.77 8.65
N HIS A 222 28.16 5.10 8.70
CA HIS A 222 27.87 5.85 9.92
C HIS A 222 26.51 6.56 9.86
N ILE A 223 25.54 6.02 9.14
CA ILE A 223 24.19 6.58 9.13
C ILE A 223 23.46 6.30 10.44
N GLU A 224 22.83 7.33 10.97
CA GLU A 224 21.82 7.27 12.00
C GLU A 224 20.45 7.45 11.34
N LEU A 225 19.58 6.45 11.45
CA LEU A 225 18.22 6.51 10.91
C LEU A 225 17.23 6.78 12.03
N ILE A 226 16.32 7.73 11.79
CA ILE A 226 15.31 8.16 12.76
C ILE A 226 13.94 8.17 12.09
N CYS A 227 12.99 7.43 12.64
CA CYS A 227 11.61 7.54 12.19
C CYS A 227 10.96 8.83 12.71
N LYS A 228 10.55 9.73 11.82
CA LYS A 228 9.89 11.00 12.18
C LYS A 228 8.44 10.85 12.62
N TYR A 229 7.85 9.67 12.46
CA TYR A 229 6.53 9.36 12.97
C TYR A 229 6.57 8.94 14.44
N CYS A 230 7.24 7.83 14.77
CA CYS A 230 7.28 7.29 16.12
C CYS A 230 8.52 7.71 16.94
N LEU A 231 9.42 8.49 16.34
CA LEU A 231 10.66 8.99 16.96
C LEU A 231 11.62 7.88 17.40
N ASN A 232 11.53 6.69 16.81
CA ASN A 232 12.54 5.64 17.03
C ASN A 232 13.83 6.03 16.29
N ASP A 233 14.91 6.22 17.04
CA ASP A 233 16.23 6.66 16.59
C ASP A 233 17.30 5.55 16.64
N ASN A 234 16.89 4.33 17.00
CA ASN A 234 17.75 3.15 17.00
C ASN A 234 17.35 2.24 15.84
N LEU A 235 17.56 2.73 14.62
CA LEU A 235 17.28 2.05 13.36
C LEU A 235 18.56 2.00 12.52
N ASP A 236 18.83 0.84 11.94
CA ASP A 236 19.83 0.69 10.88
C ASP A 236 19.18 0.39 9.51
N VAL A 237 20.00 0.26 8.46
CA VAL A 237 19.55 -0.04 7.09
C VAL A 237 18.77 -1.36 7.04
N TYR A 238 19.20 -2.38 7.76
CA TYR A 238 18.58 -3.70 7.75
C TYR A 238 17.22 -3.68 8.47
N ASP A 239 17.13 -2.95 9.58
CA ASP A 239 15.89 -2.73 10.32
C ASP A 239 14.82 -2.10 9.43
N VAL A 240 15.18 -1.03 8.71
CA VAL A 240 14.20 -0.30 7.89
C VAL A 240 13.85 -1.02 6.60
N LEU A 241 14.71 -1.91 6.11
CA LEU A 241 14.40 -2.79 4.99
C LEU A 241 13.67 -4.07 5.41
N GLU A 242 13.32 -4.20 6.70
CA GLU A 242 12.66 -5.36 7.31
C GLU A 242 13.46 -6.68 7.13
N LEU A 243 14.77 -6.58 6.91
CA LEU A 243 15.70 -7.69 6.66
C LEU A 243 16.13 -8.36 7.97
N THR A 244 15.17 -8.81 8.77
CA THR A 244 15.48 -9.54 10.01
C THR A 244 15.66 -11.04 9.74
N HIS A 245 16.42 -11.73 10.59
CA HIS A 245 16.71 -13.18 10.56
C HIS A 245 15.51 -14.15 10.37
N ARG A 246 14.26 -13.68 10.30
CA ARG A 246 13.07 -14.52 10.08
C ARG A 246 13.00 -15.11 8.67
N ASP A 247 13.57 -14.45 7.67
CA ASP A 247 13.64 -15.00 6.31
C ASP A 247 14.53 -16.26 6.23
N ILE A 248 15.43 -16.46 7.21
CA ILE A 248 16.28 -17.65 7.34
C ILE A 248 15.49 -18.86 7.90
N LEU A 249 14.41 -18.62 8.65
CA LEU A 249 13.64 -19.69 9.31
C LEU A 249 12.68 -20.43 8.36
N ASP A 250 12.33 -19.82 7.22
CA ASP A 250 11.53 -20.45 6.16
C ASP A 250 12.40 -21.12 5.06
N GLY A 251 13.71 -21.22 5.28
CA GLY A 251 14.63 -21.95 4.40
C GLY A 251 15.00 -21.23 3.10
N GLY A 252 14.67 -19.94 2.98
CA GLY A 252 15.22 -19.08 1.94
C GLY A 252 16.59 -18.56 2.37
N ASP A 253 17.64 -18.92 1.65
CA ASP A 253 18.89 -18.16 1.71
C ASP A 253 18.77 -17.00 0.71
N TYR A 254 18.31 -15.85 1.19
CA TYR A 254 18.12 -14.63 0.40
C TYR A 254 19.42 -13.81 0.26
N ARG A 255 20.52 -14.33 0.82
CA ARG A 255 21.83 -13.70 0.76
C ARG A 255 22.52 -14.12 -0.52
N TYR A 256 22.21 -13.42 -1.60
CA TYR A 256 22.99 -13.57 -2.82
C TYR A 256 24.38 -12.98 -2.59
N SER A 257 25.41 -13.78 -2.85
CA SER A 257 26.77 -13.27 -2.92
C SER A 257 26.86 -12.37 -4.15
N CYS A 258 27.31 -11.14 -3.95
CA CYS A 258 27.59 -10.24 -5.05
C CYS A 258 28.69 -10.86 -5.94
N PRO A 259 28.48 -11.00 -7.25
CA PRO A 259 29.50 -11.59 -8.14
C PRO A 259 30.75 -10.71 -8.28
N GLU A 260 30.67 -9.42 -7.95
CA GLU A 260 31.81 -8.50 -8.00
C GLU A 260 32.62 -8.48 -6.71
N CYS A 261 31.98 -8.23 -5.57
CA CYS A 261 32.68 -8.06 -4.28
C CYS A 261 32.57 -9.26 -3.33
N TYR A 262 31.80 -10.29 -3.71
CA TYR A 262 31.52 -11.51 -2.94
C TYR A 262 30.79 -11.31 -1.62
N ASP A 263 30.39 -10.08 -1.29
CA ASP A 263 29.65 -9.78 -0.08
C ASP A 263 28.19 -10.27 -0.17
N MET A 264 27.64 -10.67 0.98
CA MET A 264 26.29 -11.23 1.12
C MET A 264 25.25 -10.13 1.41
N ASN A 265 25.36 -9.02 0.68
CA ASN A 265 24.59 -7.80 0.92
C ASN A 265 23.84 -7.34 -0.33
N VAL A 266 23.34 -8.28 -1.13
CA VAL A 266 22.50 -8.00 -2.29
C VAL A 266 21.04 -7.91 -1.84
N ILE A 267 20.41 -6.76 -2.04
CA ILE A 267 19.03 -6.48 -1.66
C ILE A 267 18.31 -5.91 -2.87
N ASN A 268 17.16 -6.49 -3.23
CA ASN A 268 16.38 -6.11 -4.41
C ASN A 268 17.21 -6.00 -5.71
N GLY A 269 18.19 -6.88 -5.87
CA GLY A 269 19.05 -6.93 -7.07
C GLY A 269 20.21 -5.94 -7.07
N VAL A 270 20.48 -5.23 -5.97
CA VAL A 270 21.62 -4.30 -5.87
C VAL A 270 22.49 -4.67 -4.67
N CYS A 271 23.81 -4.69 -4.85
CA CYS A 271 24.76 -4.91 -3.76
C CYS A 271 24.97 -3.62 -2.95
N PHE A 272 24.55 -3.64 -1.69
CA PHE A 272 24.70 -2.52 -0.76
C PHE A 272 26.13 -2.29 -0.29
N SER A 273 27.09 -3.16 -0.65
CA SER A 273 28.50 -3.01 -0.30
C SER A 273 29.35 -2.43 -1.44
N CYS A 274 28.96 -2.61 -2.70
CA CYS A 274 29.76 -2.14 -3.85
C CYS A 274 28.94 -1.47 -4.98
N GLY A 275 27.61 -1.41 -4.87
CA GLY A 275 26.73 -0.81 -5.86
C GLY A 275 26.45 -1.68 -7.10
N TYR A 276 26.95 -2.92 -7.15
CA TYR A 276 26.71 -3.79 -8.32
C TYR A 276 25.23 -4.16 -8.47
N GLU A 277 24.69 -3.91 -9.66
CA GLU A 277 23.33 -4.28 -10.05
C GLU A 277 23.32 -5.65 -10.74
N LEU A 278 22.41 -6.53 -10.30
CA LEU A 278 22.22 -7.85 -10.88
C LEU A 278 21.37 -7.75 -12.15
N GLU A 279 21.77 -8.49 -13.18
CA GLU A 279 20.98 -8.71 -14.39
C GLU A 279 19.81 -9.67 -14.09
N ALA A 280 18.57 -9.22 -14.31
CA ALA A 280 17.35 -9.95 -13.94
C ALA A 280 17.22 -11.36 -14.57
N ASP A 281 17.77 -11.57 -15.77
CA ASP A 281 17.68 -12.83 -16.52
C ASP A 281 18.93 -13.72 -16.37
N ARG A 282 19.87 -13.34 -15.51
CA ARG A 282 21.15 -14.04 -15.35
C ARG A 282 21.15 -14.93 -14.11
N ASP A 283 21.53 -16.19 -14.30
CA ASP A 283 21.57 -17.21 -13.25
C ASP A 283 22.95 -17.22 -12.57
N TYR A 284 23.18 -16.21 -11.72
CA TYR A 284 24.45 -16.02 -11.00
C TYR A 284 24.80 -17.21 -10.09
N GLU A 285 23.80 -17.87 -9.50
CA GLU A 285 24.02 -19.06 -8.67
C GLU A 285 24.58 -20.22 -9.49
N ARG A 286 24.01 -20.46 -10.68
CA ARG A 286 24.49 -21.51 -11.58
C ARG A 286 25.87 -21.21 -12.11
N GLU A 287 26.19 -19.96 -12.44
CA GLU A 287 27.52 -19.56 -12.86
C GLU A 287 28.55 -19.81 -11.75
N ALA A 288 28.28 -19.34 -10.53
CA ALA A 288 29.14 -19.57 -9.37
C ALA A 288 29.32 -21.07 -9.05
N TYR A 289 28.26 -21.87 -9.20
CA TYR A 289 28.34 -23.32 -9.00
C TYR A 289 29.21 -24.01 -10.06
N ILE A 290 29.10 -23.59 -11.34
CA ILE A 290 29.95 -24.10 -12.42
C ILE A 290 31.42 -23.76 -12.15
N GLU A 291 31.72 -22.53 -11.75
CA GLU A 291 33.09 -22.11 -11.40
C GLU A 291 33.65 -22.91 -10.21
N TYR A 292 32.83 -23.13 -9.17
CA TYR A 292 33.20 -23.99 -8.05
C TYR A 292 33.57 -25.40 -8.52
N LEU A 293 32.74 -26.02 -9.37
CA LEU A 293 33.02 -27.35 -9.92
C LEU A 293 34.30 -27.36 -10.77
N MET A 294 34.56 -26.31 -11.53
CA MET A 294 35.79 -26.17 -12.32
C MET A 294 37.02 -26.04 -11.40
N SER A 295 36.93 -25.32 -10.28
CA SER A 295 38.03 -25.18 -9.31
C SER A 295 38.34 -26.45 -8.49
N LYS A 296 37.42 -27.42 -8.46
CA LYS A 296 37.55 -28.69 -7.73
C LYS A 296 38.03 -29.85 -8.60
N ASN A 297 38.20 -29.64 -9.90
CA ASN A 297 38.62 -30.65 -10.87
C ASN A 297 40.15 -30.68 -11.14
N ASP A 298 40.94 -30.16 -10.21
CA ASP A 298 42.40 -30.37 -10.15
C ASP A 298 42.77 -31.64 -9.36
#